data_AF-A0A945BCY1-F1
#
_entry.id   AF-A0A945BCY1-F1
#
_cell.length_a   1.000
_cell.length_b   1.000
_cell.length_c   1.000
_cell.angle_alpha   90.00
_cell.angle_beta   90.00
_cell.angle_gamma   90.00
#
_symmetry.space_group_name_H-M   'P 1'
#
loop_
_entity.id
_entity.type
_entity.pdbx_description
1 polymer ?
#
loop_
_entity_poly.entity_id
_entity_poly.type
_entity_poly.pdbx_seq_one_letter_code
_entity_poly.pdbx_strand_id
1 'polypeptide(L)'
;MQDISKSIEACAAYYGDDAAAVREYLIEGQKRALALPNRGPLRFMDNGDIHSDILEAYSTYGFYIFEDALRPEELKDLENDLEAMRDNFPTEMGAPTDAKGRPALGADTTGFTLQWAKPLSDPLGGTAMANGRHQV
;
A
#
# COMPACT_ATOMS: atom_id res chain seq x y z
N MET A 1 -2.39 20.31 0.60
CA MET A 1 -1.31 19.63 -0.15
C MET A 1 -0.25 19.20 0.85
N GLN A 2 0.05 17.90 0.92
CA GLN A 2 1.03 17.37 1.87
C GLN A 2 2.44 17.81 1.47
N ASP A 3 3.21 18.32 2.42
CA ASP A 3 4.63 18.62 2.22
C ASP A 3 5.42 17.31 2.22
N ILE A 4 6.01 16.98 1.06
CA ILE A 4 6.82 15.78 0.86
C ILE A 4 8.31 16.12 0.70
N SER A 5 8.72 17.35 0.98
CA SER A 5 10.09 17.81 0.77
C SER A 5 11.08 16.92 1.52
N LYS A 6 10.75 16.51 2.75
CA LYS A 6 11.59 15.56 3.53
C LYS A 6 11.84 14.25 2.80
N SER A 7 10.84 13.69 2.14
CA SER A 7 10.98 12.44 1.38
C SER A 7 11.81 12.64 0.11
N ILE A 8 11.64 13.79 -0.56
CA ILE A 8 12.43 14.17 -1.74
C ILE A 8 13.91 14.29 -1.36
N GLU A 9 14.23 15.05 -0.30
CA GLU A 9 15.61 15.22 0.16
C GLU A 9 16.22 13.88 0.60
N ALA A 10 15.47 13.06 1.34
CA ALA A 10 15.93 11.75 1.77
C ALA A 10 16.23 10.83 0.59
N CYS A 11 15.40 10.83 -0.46
CA CYS A 11 15.63 10.06 -1.67
C CYS A 11 16.88 10.57 -2.42
N ALA A 12 16.94 11.88 -2.68
CA ALA A 12 18.03 12.51 -3.42
C ALA A 12 19.40 12.32 -2.75
N ALA A 13 19.46 12.31 -1.42
CA ALA A 13 20.71 12.11 -0.66
C ALA A 13 21.42 10.78 -0.96
N TYR A 14 20.73 9.76 -1.49
CA TYR A 14 21.33 8.48 -1.87
C TYR A 14 22.03 8.48 -3.25
N TYR A 15 21.97 9.59 -3.99
CA TYR A 15 22.46 9.67 -5.38
C TYR A 15 23.81 10.39 -5.53
N GLY A 16 24.50 10.71 -4.44
CA GLY A 16 25.85 11.28 -4.49
C GLY A 16 25.93 12.59 -5.28
N ASP A 17 26.80 12.64 -6.29
CA ASP A 17 26.98 13.83 -7.15
C ASP A 17 25.71 14.20 -7.93
N ASP A 18 24.82 13.24 -8.21
CA ASP A 18 23.56 13.45 -8.92
C ASP A 18 22.41 13.90 -8.00
N ALA A 19 22.65 14.05 -6.68
CA ALA A 19 21.61 14.38 -5.71
C ALA A 19 20.81 15.65 -6.09
N ALA A 20 21.48 16.70 -6.56
CA ALA A 20 20.82 17.93 -6.99
C ALA A 20 19.88 17.71 -8.20
N ALA A 21 20.31 16.92 -9.19
CA ALA A 21 19.52 16.62 -10.38
C ALA A 21 18.32 15.73 -10.04
N VAL A 22 18.50 14.71 -9.19
CA VAL A 22 17.40 13.84 -8.73
C VAL A 22 16.37 14.62 -7.92
N ARG A 23 16.83 15.52 -7.04
CA ARG A 23 15.95 16.41 -6.28
C ARG A 23 15.08 17.27 -7.22
N GLU A 24 15.68 17.90 -8.22
CA GLU A 24 14.95 18.71 -9.21
C GLU A 24 13.96 17.85 -10.00
N TYR A 25 14.39 16.67 -10.46
CA TYR A 25 13.52 15.72 -11.16
C TYR A 25 12.29 15.34 -10.33
N LEU A 26 12.45 15.07 -9.03
CA LEU A 26 11.35 14.72 -8.14
C LEU A 26 10.40 15.88 -7.88
N ILE A 27 10.91 17.11 -7.73
CA ILE A 27 10.09 18.32 -7.57
C ILE A 27 9.25 18.56 -8.83
N GLU A 28 9.86 18.49 -10.01
CA GLU A 28 9.14 18.65 -11.29
C GLU A 28 8.20 17.48 -11.57
N GLY A 29 8.57 16.27 -11.15
CA GLY A 29 7.71 15.09 -11.15
C GLY A 29 6.46 15.30 -10.30
N GLN A 30 6.62 15.81 -9.07
CA GLN A 30 5.50 16.12 -8.17
C GLN A 30 4.55 17.15 -8.80
N LYS A 31 5.09 18.25 -9.34
CA LYS A 31 4.28 19.29 -10.02
C LYS A 31 3.45 18.69 -11.15
N ARG A 32 4.07 17.88 -12.01
CA ARG A 32 3.38 17.22 -13.13
C ARG A 32 2.32 16.22 -12.64
N ALA A 33 2.64 15.42 -11.62
CA ALA A 33 1.70 14.45 -11.05
C ALA A 33 0.47 15.12 -10.43
N LEU A 34 0.63 16.25 -9.75
CA LEU A 34 -0.46 17.01 -9.15
C LEU A 34 -1.34 17.73 -10.18
N ALA A 35 -0.81 17.99 -11.39
CA ALA A 35 -1.57 18.59 -12.48
C ALA A 35 -2.44 17.57 -13.25
N LEU A 36 -2.27 16.28 -13.01
CA LEU A 36 -3.08 15.24 -13.66
C LEU A 36 -4.53 15.30 -13.15
N PRO A 37 -5.54 15.27 -14.04
CA PRO A 37 -6.95 15.24 -13.67
C PRO A 37 -7.41 13.82 -13.27
N ASN A 38 -6.65 13.16 -12.39
CA ASN A 38 -6.88 11.77 -11.97
C ASN A 38 -7.01 11.64 -10.45
N ARG A 39 -7.56 12.67 -9.79
CA ARG A 39 -7.79 12.69 -8.35
C ARG A 39 -9.12 13.34 -7.99
N GLY A 40 -9.69 12.92 -6.87
CA GLY A 40 -10.93 13.47 -6.32
C GLY A 40 -11.73 12.43 -5.53
N PRO A 41 -12.93 12.78 -5.04
CA PRO A 41 -13.76 11.86 -4.27
C PRO A 41 -14.29 10.72 -5.14
N LEU A 42 -14.63 9.60 -4.50
CA LEU A 42 -15.39 8.53 -5.16
C LEU A 42 -16.78 9.05 -5.53
N ARG A 43 -17.14 8.95 -6.81
CA ARG A 43 -18.42 9.40 -7.37
C ARG A 43 -19.13 8.27 -8.09
N PHE A 44 -20.44 8.25 -8.00
CA PHE A 44 -21.30 7.30 -8.67
C PHE A 44 -22.29 8.01 -9.59
N MET A 45 -22.72 7.33 -10.65
CA MET A 45 -23.87 7.72 -11.47
C MET A 45 -25.17 7.32 -10.76
N ASP A 46 -26.32 7.80 -11.25
CA ASP A 46 -27.63 7.51 -10.66
C ASP A 46 -27.98 6.01 -10.62
N ASN A 47 -27.37 5.21 -11.50
CA ASN A 47 -27.54 3.76 -11.55
C ASN A 47 -26.62 3.00 -10.56
N GLY A 48 -25.79 3.70 -9.80
CA GLY A 48 -24.85 3.12 -8.83
C GLY A 48 -23.48 2.73 -9.39
N ASP A 49 -23.24 2.89 -10.69
CA ASP A 49 -21.93 2.64 -11.30
C ASP A 49 -20.94 3.76 -10.97
N ILE A 50 -19.64 3.44 -11.02
CA ILE A 50 -18.58 4.46 -10.89
C ILE A 50 -18.72 5.50 -12.00
N HIS A 51 -18.59 6.77 -11.64
CA HIS A 51 -18.72 7.88 -12.58
C HIS A 51 -17.75 7.75 -13.76
N SER A 52 -18.23 7.96 -15.00
CA SER A 52 -17.47 7.74 -16.23
C SER A 52 -16.13 8.48 -16.28
N ASP A 53 -16.07 9.73 -15.81
CA ASP A 53 -14.81 10.50 -15.77
C ASP A 53 -13.70 9.82 -14.96
N ILE A 54 -14.05 9.08 -13.89
CA ILE A 54 -13.08 8.35 -13.08
C ILE A 54 -12.50 7.20 -13.91
N LEU A 55 -13.36 6.48 -14.64
CA LEU A 55 -12.96 5.38 -15.52
C LEU A 55 -12.13 5.89 -16.70
N GLU A 56 -12.49 7.04 -17.28
CA GLU A 56 -11.75 7.69 -18.36
C GLU A 56 -10.37 8.15 -17.90
N ALA A 57 -10.27 8.81 -16.75
CA ALA A 57 -9.00 9.20 -16.16
C ALA A 57 -8.15 7.97 -15.81
N TYR A 58 -8.74 6.94 -15.19
CA TYR A 58 -8.04 5.68 -14.91
C TYR A 58 -7.49 5.05 -16.20
N SER A 59 -8.30 4.98 -17.26
CA SER A 59 -7.86 4.45 -18.56
C SER A 59 -6.73 5.26 -19.18
N THR A 60 -6.81 6.59 -19.09
CA THR A 60 -5.83 7.51 -19.69
C THR A 60 -4.49 7.50 -18.96
N TYR A 61 -4.52 7.46 -17.62
CA TYR A 61 -3.33 7.63 -16.77
C TYR A 61 -2.84 6.33 -16.12
N GLY A 62 -3.61 5.24 -16.21
CA GLY A 62 -3.32 3.93 -15.60
C GLY A 62 -3.69 3.83 -14.12
N PHE A 63 -4.12 4.92 -13.48
CA PHE A 63 -4.55 4.96 -12.08
C PHE A 63 -5.41 6.19 -11.77
N TYR A 64 -6.14 6.14 -10.65
CA TYR A 64 -6.90 7.26 -10.09
C TYR A 64 -6.68 7.33 -8.56
N ILE A 65 -6.55 8.52 -8.00
CA ILE A 65 -6.36 8.75 -6.57
C ILE A 65 -7.69 9.19 -5.97
N PHE A 66 -8.29 8.34 -5.14
CA PHE A 66 -9.45 8.76 -4.36
C PHE A 66 -9.00 9.61 -3.16
N GLU A 67 -9.50 10.83 -3.11
CA GLU A 67 -9.34 11.73 -1.96
C GLU A 67 -10.53 11.52 -1.02
N ASP A 68 -10.27 11.56 0.28
CA ASP A 68 -11.29 11.40 1.34
C ASP A 68 -12.14 10.12 1.21
N ALA A 69 -11.54 9.05 0.68
CA ALA A 69 -12.22 7.76 0.49
C ALA A 69 -12.63 7.08 1.80
N LEU A 70 -11.88 7.35 2.87
CA LEU A 70 -12.13 6.84 4.22
C LEU A 70 -12.29 8.02 5.16
N ARG A 71 -13.25 7.92 6.08
CA ARG A 71 -13.44 8.92 7.12
C ARG A 71 -12.32 8.83 8.16
N PRO A 72 -12.01 9.91 8.89
CA PRO A 72 -10.97 9.89 9.91
C PRO A 72 -11.15 8.79 10.97
N GLU A 73 -12.39 8.49 11.35
CA GLU A 73 -12.71 7.40 12.29
C GLU A 73 -12.39 6.02 11.71
N GLU A 74 -12.72 5.77 10.43
CA GLU A 74 -12.41 4.51 9.76
C GLU A 74 -10.91 4.31 9.61
N LEU A 75 -10.19 5.39 9.26
CA LEU A 75 -8.74 5.36 9.21
C LEU A 75 -8.15 5.06 10.58
N LYS A 76 -8.69 5.67 11.64
CA LYS A 76 -8.18 5.45 13.00
C LYS A 76 -8.44 4.01 13.48
N ASP A 77 -9.58 3.45 13.14
CA ASP A 77 -9.91 2.06 13.45
C ASP A 77 -8.93 1.10 12.74
N LEU A 78 -8.65 1.32 11.45
CA LEU A 78 -7.66 0.54 10.70
C LEU A 78 -6.25 0.64 11.30
N GLU A 79 -5.82 1.83 11.72
CA GLU A 79 -4.53 2.01 12.40
C GLU A 79 -4.44 1.17 13.68
N ASN A 80 -5.49 1.23 14.52
CA ASN A 80 -5.52 0.50 15.78
C ASN A 80 -5.52 -1.01 15.54
N ASP A 81 -6.27 -1.49 14.54
CA ASP A 81 -6.30 -2.91 14.17
C ASP A 81 -4.93 -3.40 13.70
N LEU A 82 -4.25 -2.61 12.85
CA LEU A 82 -2.89 -2.95 12.38
C LEU A 82 -1.88 -2.98 13.54
N GLU A 83 -1.97 -2.04 14.48
CA GLU A 83 -1.13 -2.04 15.67
C GLU A 83 -1.38 -3.25 16.56
N ALA A 84 -2.65 -3.58 16.81
CA ALA A 84 -3.05 -4.75 17.60
C ALA A 84 -2.62 -6.06 16.93
N MET A 85 -2.77 -6.18 15.61
CA MET A 85 -2.28 -7.32 14.83
C MET A 85 -0.77 -7.46 15.01
N ARG A 86 -0.01 -6.37 14.79
CA ARG A 86 1.46 -6.38 14.90
C ARG A 86 1.94 -6.75 16.30
N ASP A 87 1.23 -6.30 17.34
CA ASP A 87 1.57 -6.61 18.74
C ASP A 87 1.52 -8.11 19.05
N ASN A 88 0.69 -8.86 18.33
CA ASN A 88 0.48 -10.30 18.52
C ASN A 88 0.99 -11.15 17.33
N PHE A 89 1.93 -10.63 16.55
CA PHE A 89 2.55 -11.45 15.51
C PHE A 89 3.34 -12.63 16.12
N PRO A 90 3.33 -13.80 15.46
CA PRO A 90 4.20 -14.91 15.85
C PRO A 90 5.67 -14.49 15.81
N THR A 91 6.50 -15.08 16.67
CA THR A 91 7.95 -14.81 16.70
C THR A 91 8.67 -15.32 15.45
N GLU A 92 8.14 -16.37 14.83
CA GLU A 92 8.58 -16.95 13.57
C GLU A 92 7.39 -17.56 12.81
N MET A 93 7.59 -17.88 11.53
CA MET A 93 6.52 -18.39 10.67
C MET A 93 5.90 -19.68 11.24
N GLY A 94 4.62 -19.59 11.61
CA GLY A 94 3.85 -20.71 12.18
C GLY A 94 4.02 -20.92 13.68
N ALA A 95 4.74 -20.05 14.40
CA ALA A 95 4.86 -20.17 15.84
C ALA A 95 3.48 -20.09 16.54
N PRO A 96 3.22 -20.94 17.55
CA PRO A 96 1.94 -20.93 18.27
C PRO A 96 1.81 -19.72 19.20
N THR A 97 2.92 -19.07 19.55
CA THR A 97 2.94 -17.95 20.50
C THR A 97 3.66 -16.72 19.95
N ASP A 98 3.23 -15.56 20.41
CA ASP A 98 3.88 -14.28 20.15
C ASP A 98 5.09 -14.04 21.05
N ALA A 99 5.74 -12.88 20.90
CA ALA A 99 6.89 -12.48 21.71
C ALA A 99 6.58 -12.31 23.21
N LYS A 100 5.30 -12.25 23.61
CA LYS A 100 4.85 -12.11 25.01
C LYS A 100 4.36 -13.43 25.60
N GLY A 101 4.41 -14.53 24.84
CA GLY A 101 3.93 -15.85 25.26
C GLY A 101 2.41 -16.02 25.17
N ARG A 102 1.69 -15.10 24.53
CA ARG A 102 0.26 -15.24 24.22
C ARG A 102 0.08 -16.09 22.96
N PRO A 103 -1.11 -16.66 22.69
CA PRO A 103 -1.40 -17.27 21.40
C PRO A 103 -1.18 -16.26 20.26
N ALA A 104 -0.34 -16.62 19.29
CA ALA A 104 -0.02 -15.75 18.16
C ALA A 104 -1.23 -15.52 17.26
N LEU A 105 -1.17 -14.46 16.46
CA LEU A 105 -2.19 -14.16 15.45
C LEU A 105 -2.44 -15.38 14.54
N GLY A 106 -3.65 -15.93 14.64
CA GLY A 106 -4.10 -17.05 13.83
C GLY A 106 -3.55 -18.42 14.25
N ALA A 107 -3.03 -18.57 15.48
CA ALA A 107 -2.50 -19.83 16.02
C ALA A 107 -3.53 -20.99 16.03
N ASP A 108 -4.82 -20.68 16.02
CA ASP A 108 -5.95 -21.62 16.01
C ASP A 108 -6.64 -21.72 14.64
N THR A 109 -6.07 -21.11 13.60
CA THR A 109 -6.66 -21.09 12.26
C THR A 109 -5.90 -21.99 11.30
N THR A 110 -6.62 -22.56 10.32
CA THR A 110 -6.05 -23.42 9.26
C THR A 110 -5.71 -22.66 7.98
N GLY A 111 -6.09 -21.38 7.89
CA GLY A 111 -5.86 -20.53 6.74
C GLY A 111 -4.49 -19.83 6.77
N PHE A 112 -4.09 -19.25 5.63
CA PHE A 112 -2.94 -18.36 5.59
C PHE A 112 -3.20 -17.10 6.42
N THR A 113 -2.45 -16.91 7.50
CA THR A 113 -2.56 -15.76 8.39
C THR A 113 -1.46 -14.75 8.05
N LEU A 114 -0.30 -14.87 8.68
CA LEU A 114 0.89 -14.08 8.40
C LEU A 114 1.92 -14.95 7.69
N GLN A 115 2.46 -14.45 6.59
CA GLN A 115 3.51 -15.11 5.81
C GLN A 115 4.71 -14.18 5.72
N TRP A 116 5.87 -14.70 6.06
CA TRP A 116 7.14 -13.99 5.90
C TRP A 116 7.80 -14.42 4.61
N ALA A 117 8.03 -13.46 3.74
CA ALA A 117 8.79 -13.66 2.51
C ALA A 117 10.18 -13.07 2.66
N LYS A 118 11.17 -13.66 1.98
CA LYS A 118 12.45 -12.97 1.81
C LYS A 118 12.21 -11.70 0.98
N PRO A 119 12.91 -10.58 1.25
CA PRO A 119 12.82 -9.40 0.40
C PRO A 119 13.05 -9.76 -1.07
N LEU A 120 12.21 -9.22 -1.96
CA LEU A 120 12.24 -9.48 -3.40
C LEU A 120 12.05 -10.94 -3.81
N SER A 121 11.60 -11.82 -2.90
CA SER A 121 11.15 -13.17 -3.27
C SER A 121 9.69 -13.14 -3.68
N ASP A 122 9.31 -14.03 -4.60
CA ASP A 122 7.92 -14.38 -4.86
C ASP A 122 7.66 -15.77 -4.26
N PRO A 123 7.20 -15.87 -3.01
CA PRO A 123 6.92 -17.16 -2.38
C PRO A 123 5.66 -17.83 -2.94
N LEU A 124 4.87 -17.14 -3.77
CA LEU A 124 3.62 -17.66 -4.30
C LEU A 124 3.69 -18.00 -5.79
N GLY A 125 4.55 -17.31 -6.55
CA GLY A 125 4.74 -17.51 -7.99
C GLY A 125 5.11 -18.94 -8.36
N GLY A 126 4.37 -19.50 -9.32
CA GLY A 126 4.58 -20.85 -9.82
C GLY A 126 4.19 -21.96 -8.83
N THR A 127 3.59 -21.60 -7.69
CA THR A 127 3.18 -22.57 -6.67
C THR A 127 1.67 -22.82 -6.67
N ALA A 128 1.26 -23.98 -6.15
CA ALA A 128 -0.15 -24.28 -5.89
C ALA A 128 -0.66 -23.64 -4.57
N MET A 129 0.18 -22.94 -3.80
CA MET A 129 -0.14 -22.48 -2.44
C MET A 129 -1.37 -21.56 -2.37
N ALA A 130 -1.62 -20.77 -3.42
CA ALA A 130 -2.81 -19.93 -3.52
C ALA A 130 -3.70 -20.36 -4.70
N ASN A 131 -4.00 -21.66 -4.78
CA ASN A 131 -4.80 -22.27 -5.86
C ASN A 131 -4.22 -22.01 -7.26
N GLY A 132 -2.90 -21.87 -7.38
CA GLY A 132 -2.23 -21.62 -8.65
C GLY A 132 -2.55 -20.25 -9.27
N ARG A 133 -3.08 -19.28 -8.50
CA ARG A 133 -3.45 -17.95 -9.03
C ARG A 133 -2.27 -17.13 -9.55
N HIS A 134 -1.06 -17.45 -9.10
CA HIS A 134 0.17 -16.72 -9.41
C HIS A 134 1.04 -17.58 -10.33
N GLN A 135 0.75 -17.51 -11.64
CA GLN A 135 1.52 -18.22 -12.67
C GLN A 135 2.87 -17.52 -12.92
N VAL A 136 3.88 -18.26 -13.36
CA VAL A 136 5.22 -17.76 -13.75
C VAL A 136 5.48 -17.95 -15.23
#